data_AF-A0A3L5TUI5-F1
#
_entry.id   AF-A0A3L5TUI5-F1
#
_cell.length_a   1.000
_cell.length_b   1.000
_cell.length_c   1.000
_cell.angle_alpha   90.00
_cell.angle_beta   90.00
_cell.angle_gamma   90.00
#
_symmetry.space_group_name_H-M   'P 1'
#
loop_
_entity.id
_entity.type
_entity.pdbx_description
1 polymer ?
#
loop_
_entity_poly.entity_id
_entity_poly.type
_entity_poly.pdbx_seq_one_letter_code
_entity_poly.pdbx_strand_id
1 'polypeptide(L)'
;LYGSYEALKSGNVGDALSDFTGGVSEYYTLRGPKANYPKALVNILFKALDRQSLIGCGINLPPDGRSQTMPDGLVTGHAYSVTDLREILLMSDSGEIPITLIRVRNPWGYKIEWRGRWGEKSREWNSIPEIEREKMGLIFRDEGEFW
;
A
#
# COMPACT_ATOMS: atom_id res chain seq x y z
N LEU A 1 14.94 24.42 4.94
CA LEU A 1 14.92 23.63 3.69
C LEU A 1 13.86 24.15 2.72
N TYR A 2 12.58 24.20 3.10
CA TYR A 2 11.47 24.60 2.19
C TYR A 2 10.81 25.95 2.48
N GLY A 3 11.38 26.77 3.38
CA GLY A 3 10.93 28.14 3.64
C GLY A 3 9.70 28.28 4.55
N SER A 4 8.63 27.50 4.34
CA SER A 4 7.43 27.52 5.18
C SER A 4 6.71 26.16 5.22
N TYR A 5 5.77 25.99 6.16
CA TYR A 5 4.90 24.81 6.20
C TYR A 5 3.95 24.74 5.01
N GLU A 6 3.48 25.89 4.52
CA GLU A 6 2.60 25.95 3.34
C GLU A 6 3.28 25.44 2.08
N ALA A 7 4.60 25.65 1.95
CA ALA A 7 5.40 25.17 0.83
C ALA A 7 5.46 23.63 0.74
N LEU A 8 5.09 22.92 1.81
CA LEU A 8 5.02 21.44 1.82
C LEU A 8 3.68 20.92 1.30
N LYS A 9 2.70 21.79 1.07
CA LYS A 9 1.40 21.40 0.53
C LYS A 9 1.56 20.92 -0.91
N SER A 10 1.08 19.71 -1.19
CA SER A 10 1.18 19.05 -2.50
C SER A 10 2.59 18.61 -2.92
N GLY A 11 3.47 18.33 -1.94
CA GLY A 11 4.78 17.74 -2.23
C GLY A 11 4.71 16.35 -2.88
N ASN A 12 5.74 15.98 -3.64
CA ASN A 12 5.87 14.67 -4.26
C ASN A 12 6.53 13.68 -3.28
N VAL A 13 5.96 12.48 -3.15
CA VAL A 13 6.49 11.41 -2.31
C VAL A 13 7.92 11.03 -2.72
N GLY A 14 8.22 10.96 -4.02
CA GLY A 14 9.55 10.59 -4.50
C GLY A 14 10.64 11.59 -4.10
N ASP A 15 10.32 12.89 -4.13
CA ASP A 15 11.29 13.93 -3.73
C ASP A 15 11.57 13.82 -2.22
N ALA A 16 10.51 13.66 -1.42
CA ALA A 16 10.64 13.49 0.03
C ALA A 16 11.45 12.23 0.41
N LEU A 17 11.21 11.11 -0.27
CA LEU A 17 11.96 9.87 -0.05
C LEU A 17 13.45 10.04 -0.36
N SER A 18 13.76 10.74 -1.45
CA SER A 18 15.15 11.01 -1.86
C SER A 18 15.84 11.91 -0.84
N ASP A 19 15.17 12.97 -0.38
CA ASP A 19 15.70 13.88 0.66
C ASP A 19 15.98 13.17 1.99
N PHE A 20 15.11 12.25 2.40
CA PHE A 20 15.26 11.57 3.70
C PHE A 20 16.31 10.47 3.68
N THR A 21 16.57 9.87 2.51
CA THR A 21 17.45 8.69 2.42
C THR A 21 18.77 8.98 1.73
N GLY A 22 18.87 10.08 0.98
CA GLY A 22 19.95 10.32 0.02
C GLY A 22 19.94 9.34 -1.16
N GLY A 23 18.88 8.54 -1.30
CA GLY A 23 18.72 7.53 -2.34
C GLY A 23 18.11 8.09 -3.63
N VAL A 24 17.86 7.18 -4.58
CA VAL A 24 17.17 7.48 -5.84
C VAL A 24 15.75 6.92 -5.77
N SER A 25 14.78 7.76 -6.11
CA SER A 25 13.38 7.35 -6.19
C SER A 25 12.97 6.96 -7.60
N GLU A 26 12.23 5.86 -7.71
CA GLU A 26 11.58 5.40 -8.95
C GLU A 26 10.05 5.48 -8.79
N TYR A 27 9.34 5.71 -9.89
CA TYR A 27 7.88 5.84 -9.88
C TYR A 27 7.20 4.97 -10.94
N TYR A 28 6.16 4.26 -10.52
CA TYR A 28 5.34 3.40 -11.37
C TYR A 28 3.88 3.85 -11.34
N THR A 29 3.35 4.21 -12.50
CA THR A 29 1.92 4.45 -12.71
C THR A 29 1.22 3.11 -12.95
N LEU A 30 0.30 2.73 -12.06
CA LEU A 30 -0.35 1.42 -12.10
C LEU A 30 -1.59 1.37 -13.01
N ARG A 31 -2.24 2.50 -13.27
CA ARG A 31 -3.52 2.56 -14.01
C ARG A 31 -3.60 3.76 -14.95
N GLY A 32 -4.49 3.65 -15.94
CA GLY A 32 -4.80 4.71 -16.89
C GLY A 32 -3.86 4.75 -18.09
N PRO A 33 -4.01 5.76 -18.97
CA PRO A 33 -3.29 5.82 -20.25
C PRO A 33 -1.78 6.00 -20.10
N LYS A 34 -1.30 6.39 -18.92
CA LYS A 34 0.13 6.56 -18.59
C LYS A 34 0.71 5.38 -17.79
N ALA A 35 -0.01 4.27 -17.68
CA ALA A 35 0.47 3.10 -16.94
C ALA A 35 1.81 2.61 -17.51
N ASN A 36 2.81 2.44 -16.64
CA ASN A 36 4.20 2.16 -17.03
C ASN A 36 4.91 1.17 -16.08
N TYR A 37 4.16 0.25 -15.48
CA TYR A 37 4.72 -0.72 -14.55
C TYR A 37 5.27 -1.98 -15.25
N PRO A 38 6.40 -2.54 -14.80
CA PRO A 38 6.96 -3.77 -15.35
C PRO A 38 6.13 -5.00 -14.94
N LYS A 39 6.15 -6.06 -15.77
CA LYS A 39 5.50 -7.35 -15.44
C LYS A 39 6.02 -7.94 -14.12
N ALA A 40 7.28 -7.69 -13.80
CA ALA A 40 7.94 -8.17 -12.58
C ALA A 40 7.77 -7.22 -11.37
N LEU A 41 6.79 -6.30 -11.38
CA LEU A 41 6.59 -5.31 -10.32
C LEU A 41 6.58 -5.93 -8.91
N VAL A 42 5.87 -7.05 -8.73
CA VAL A 42 5.80 -7.75 -7.43
C VAL A 42 7.20 -8.15 -6.95
N ASN A 43 8.02 -8.75 -7.83
CA ASN A 43 9.40 -9.13 -7.49
C ASN A 43 10.28 -7.90 -7.19
N ILE A 44 10.03 -6.78 -7.85
CA ILE A 44 10.73 -5.52 -7.57
C ILE A 44 10.36 -5.02 -6.17
N LEU A 45 9.08 -5.04 -5.80
CA LEU A 45 8.62 -4.62 -4.47
C LEU A 45 9.20 -5.52 -3.37
N PHE A 46 9.22 -6.85 -3.57
CA PHE A 46 9.86 -7.76 -2.62
C PHE A 46 11.34 -7.43 -2.42
N LYS A 47 12.09 -7.23 -3.50
CA LYS A 47 13.51 -6.85 -3.42
C LYS A 47 13.72 -5.49 -2.78
N ALA A 48 12.83 -4.54 -3.02
CA ALA A 48 12.89 -3.21 -2.43
C ALA A 48 12.71 -3.30 -0.90
N LEU A 49 11.70 -4.05 -0.43
CA LEU A 49 11.49 -4.27 1.01
C LEU A 49 12.62 -5.05 1.67
N ASP A 50 13.13 -6.10 1.03
CA ASP A 50 14.27 -6.90 1.52
C ASP A 50 15.54 -6.04 1.69
N ARG A 51 15.72 -5.05 0.80
CA ARG A 51 16.81 -4.06 0.86
C ARG A 51 16.48 -2.84 1.71
N GLN A 52 15.42 -2.89 2.52
CA GLN A 52 14.96 -1.83 3.40
C GLN A 52 14.69 -0.49 2.68
N SER A 53 14.30 -0.54 1.41
CA SER A 53 13.87 0.64 0.67
C SER A 53 12.50 1.10 1.15
N LEU A 54 12.29 2.42 1.16
CA LEU A 54 10.99 3.01 1.49
C LEU A 54 10.11 3.00 0.25
N ILE A 55 8.86 2.56 0.43
CA ILE A 55 7.89 2.47 -0.66
C ILE A 55 6.65 3.27 -0.27
N GLY A 56 6.36 4.29 -1.06
CA GLY A 56 5.12 5.05 -0.98
C GLY A 56 4.17 4.68 -2.12
N CYS A 57 2.87 4.71 -1.85
CA CYS A 57 1.84 4.56 -2.87
C CYS A 57 0.73 5.59 -2.64
N GLY A 58 -0.12 5.81 -3.63
CA GLY A 58 -1.17 6.79 -3.52
C GLY A 58 -2.11 6.77 -4.71
N ILE A 59 -3.24 7.43 -4.55
CA ILE A 59 -4.23 7.61 -5.60
C ILE A 59 -4.18 9.07 -6.04
N ASN A 60 -4.06 9.32 -7.34
CA ASN A 60 -4.07 10.70 -7.86
C ASN A 60 -5.39 11.40 -7.57
N LEU A 61 -5.33 12.72 -7.41
CA LEU A 61 -6.55 13.53 -7.32
C LEU A 61 -7.39 13.40 -8.60
N PRO A 62 -8.73 13.38 -8.49
CA PRO A 62 -9.61 13.52 -9.63
C PRO A 62 -9.44 14.88 -10.32
N PRO A 63 -9.95 15.06 -11.55
CA PRO A 63 -9.77 16.30 -12.33
C PRO A 63 -10.33 17.56 -11.66
N ASP A 64 -11.27 17.42 -10.73
CA ASP A 64 -11.84 18.52 -9.94
C ASP A 64 -10.92 18.97 -8.79
N GLY A 65 -9.79 18.28 -8.59
CA GLY A 65 -8.76 18.60 -7.60
C GLY A 65 -9.19 18.36 -6.14
N ARG A 66 -10.33 17.72 -5.91
CA ARG A 66 -10.87 17.49 -4.55
C ARG A 66 -10.58 16.08 -4.08
N SER A 67 -9.96 15.99 -2.90
CA SER A 67 -9.79 14.72 -2.18
C SER A 67 -11.16 14.13 -1.84
N GLN A 68 -11.33 12.84 -2.10
CA GLN A 68 -12.57 12.10 -1.86
C GLN A 68 -12.25 10.74 -1.24
N THR A 69 -13.07 10.32 -0.28
CA THR A 69 -13.04 8.96 0.25
C THR A 69 -13.86 8.07 -0.67
N MET A 70 -13.23 7.04 -1.22
CA MET A 70 -13.82 6.03 -2.09
C MET A 70 -14.69 5.06 -1.29
N PRO A 71 -15.63 4.33 -1.95
CA PRO A 71 -16.53 3.39 -1.26
C PRO A 71 -15.81 2.27 -0.50
N ASP A 72 -14.62 1.90 -0.96
CA ASP A 72 -13.72 0.91 -0.36
C ASP A 72 -12.88 1.48 0.80
N GLY A 73 -13.03 2.76 1.10
CA GLY A 73 -12.34 3.45 2.19
C GLY A 73 -11.04 4.13 1.79
N LEU A 74 -10.52 3.98 0.57
CA LEU A 74 -9.28 4.69 0.19
C LEU A 74 -9.54 6.18 -0.10
N VAL A 75 -8.51 7.01 -0.06
CA VAL A 75 -8.61 8.47 -0.24
C VAL A 75 -7.83 8.90 -1.47
N THR A 76 -8.45 9.68 -2.34
CA THR A 76 -7.78 10.29 -3.50
C THR A 76 -6.93 11.48 -3.08
N GLY A 77 -5.80 11.70 -3.76
CA GLY A 77 -4.82 12.72 -3.38
C GLY A 77 -4.08 12.42 -2.08
N HIS A 78 -4.10 11.18 -1.62
CA HIS A 78 -3.49 10.77 -0.36
C HIS A 78 -2.35 9.78 -0.58
N ALA A 79 -1.29 9.94 0.23
CA ALA A 79 -0.13 9.08 0.22
C ALA A 79 -0.20 8.07 1.38
N TYR A 80 0.10 6.83 1.05
CA TYR A 80 0.19 5.69 1.95
C TYR A 80 1.60 5.11 1.91
N SER A 81 1.97 4.39 2.96
CA SER A 81 3.25 3.67 3.02
C SER A 81 3.01 2.18 2.83
N VAL A 82 3.80 1.53 1.99
CA VAL A 82 3.82 0.06 1.90
C VAL A 82 4.76 -0.45 2.98
N THR A 83 4.28 -1.32 3.86
CA THR A 83 5.02 -1.78 5.05
C THR A 83 5.34 -3.27 5.05
N ASP A 84 4.67 -4.07 4.22
CA ASP A 84 5.02 -5.48 4.02
C ASP A 84 4.45 -6.02 2.69
N LEU A 85 5.03 -7.11 2.17
CA LEU A 85 4.46 -7.94 1.11
C LEU A 85 4.54 -9.40 1.53
N ARG A 86 3.49 -10.18 1.24
CA ARG A 86 3.44 -11.61 1.58
C ARG A 86 2.85 -12.42 0.46
N GLU A 87 3.49 -13.53 0.13
CA GLU A 87 2.87 -14.59 -0.67
C GLU A 87 2.24 -15.61 0.28
N ILE A 88 0.99 -15.96 0.01
CA ILE A 88 0.23 -16.93 0.79
C ILE A 88 -0.50 -17.89 -0.15
N LEU A 89 -0.85 -19.06 0.36
CA LEU A 89 -1.58 -20.09 -0.37
C LEU A 89 -3.03 -20.09 0.11
N LEU A 90 -3.96 -19.79 -0.80
CA LEU A 90 -5.39 -19.92 -0.53
C LEU A 90 -5.85 -21.34 -0.79
N MET A 91 -6.62 -21.88 0.14
CA MET A 91 -7.29 -23.15 -0.05
C MET A 91 -8.55 -22.94 -0.89
N SER A 92 -8.63 -23.62 -2.04
CA SER A 92 -9.82 -23.68 -2.89
C SER A 92 -10.18 -25.13 -3.21
N ASP A 93 -11.40 -25.35 -3.71
CA ASP A 93 -11.85 -26.69 -4.14
C ASP A 93 -10.96 -27.30 -5.23
N SER A 94 -10.27 -26.46 -6.02
CA SER A 94 -9.34 -26.87 -7.07
C SER A 94 -7.87 -26.96 -6.63
N GLY A 95 -7.60 -26.83 -5.32
CA GLY A 95 -6.25 -26.88 -4.74
C GLY A 95 -5.75 -25.53 -4.19
N GLU A 96 -4.45 -25.45 -3.95
CA GLU A 96 -3.78 -24.26 -3.40
C GLU A 96 -3.53 -23.22 -4.48
N ILE A 97 -4.00 -21.99 -4.26
CA ILE A 97 -3.82 -20.86 -5.17
C ILE A 97 -2.90 -19.84 -4.51
N PRO A 98 -1.69 -19.57 -5.05
CA PRO A 98 -0.83 -18.53 -4.52
C PRO A 98 -1.42 -17.15 -4.81
N ILE A 99 -1.46 -16.30 -3.79
CA ILE A 99 -1.75 -14.88 -3.94
C ILE A 99 -0.70 -14.04 -3.23
N THR A 100 -0.47 -12.84 -3.76
CA THR A 100 0.37 -11.83 -3.11
C THR A 100 -0.51 -10.79 -2.43
N LEU A 101 -0.28 -10.58 -1.14
CA LEU A 101 -0.86 -9.50 -0.36
C LEU A 101 0.15 -8.39 -0.13
N ILE A 102 -0.33 -7.16 -0.03
CA ILE A 102 0.47 -5.97 0.23
C ILE A 102 -0.09 -5.28 1.47
N ARG A 103 0.75 -5.06 2.47
CA ARG A 103 0.36 -4.30 3.66
C ARG A 103 0.63 -2.83 3.43
N VAL A 104 -0.41 -2.02 3.66
CA VAL A 104 -0.40 -0.58 3.44
C VAL A 104 -0.79 0.12 4.73
N ARG A 105 -0.09 1.21 5.05
CA ARG A 105 -0.33 2.06 6.21
C ARG A 105 -0.85 3.43 5.81
N ASN A 106 -1.96 3.82 6.41
CA ASN A 106 -2.50 5.17 6.34
C ASN A 106 -1.84 6.07 7.40
N PRO A 107 -1.07 7.10 7.03
CA PRO A 107 -0.42 8.00 7.99
C PRO A 107 -1.42 8.86 8.79
N TRP A 108 -2.68 8.99 8.35
CA TRP A 108 -3.74 9.66 9.11
C TRP A 108 -4.37 8.77 10.20
N GLY A 109 -3.93 7.51 10.31
CA GLY A 109 -4.39 6.55 11.32
C GLY A 109 -5.72 5.86 11.00
N TYR A 110 -6.36 5.32 12.04
CA TYR A 110 -7.51 4.39 12.00
C TYR A 110 -8.84 4.97 11.47
N LYS A 111 -8.94 6.28 11.23
CA LYS A 111 -10.23 6.90 10.87
C LYS A 111 -10.72 6.50 9.48
N ILE A 112 -9.82 6.03 8.62
CA ILE A 112 -10.10 5.70 7.23
C ILE A 112 -9.33 4.42 6.87
N GLU A 113 -10.05 3.30 6.82
CA GLU A 113 -9.51 1.96 6.61
C GLU A 113 -10.10 1.32 5.36
N TRP A 114 -9.31 0.40 4.78
CA TRP A 114 -9.72 -0.45 3.68
C TRP A 114 -10.87 -1.38 4.08
N ARG A 115 -11.95 -1.35 3.30
CA ARG A 115 -13.17 -2.14 3.50
C ARG A 115 -13.36 -3.22 2.44
N GLY A 116 -12.38 -3.36 1.54
CA GLY A 116 -12.41 -4.38 0.50
C GLY A 116 -11.92 -5.74 1.00
N ARG A 117 -11.66 -6.62 0.04
CA ARG A 117 -11.11 -7.96 0.30
C ARG A 117 -9.79 -7.84 1.05
N TRP A 118 -9.59 -8.68 2.05
CA TRP A 118 -8.42 -8.68 2.94
C TRP A 118 -8.34 -7.48 3.91
N GLY A 119 -9.38 -6.64 3.98
CA GLY A 119 -9.54 -5.73 5.10
C GLY A 119 -9.68 -6.49 6.44
N GLU A 120 -9.52 -5.80 7.57
CA GLU A 120 -9.55 -6.41 8.91
C GLU A 120 -10.77 -7.33 9.13
N LYS A 121 -11.95 -6.92 8.66
CA LYS A 121 -13.23 -7.64 8.85
C LYS A 121 -13.59 -8.55 7.68
N SER A 122 -12.66 -8.82 6.78
CA SER A 122 -12.90 -9.59 5.56
C SER A 122 -13.04 -11.08 5.86
N ARG A 123 -14.01 -11.75 5.22
CA ARG A 123 -14.21 -13.20 5.40
C ARG A 123 -13.12 -14.04 4.75
N GLU A 124 -12.37 -13.45 3.83
CA GLU A 124 -11.24 -14.05 3.13
C GLU A 124 -10.18 -14.58 4.11
N TRP A 125 -10.01 -13.95 5.27
CA TRP A 125 -9.13 -14.44 6.33
C TRP A 125 -9.51 -15.82 6.87
N ASN A 126 -10.74 -16.29 6.64
CA ASN A 126 -11.17 -17.63 7.03
C ASN A 126 -10.68 -18.71 6.06
N SER A 127 -10.26 -18.34 4.85
CA SER A 127 -9.72 -19.27 3.84
C SER A 127 -8.24 -19.57 4.01
N ILE A 128 -7.56 -18.89 4.94
CA ILE A 128 -6.15 -19.08 5.25
C ILE A 128 -6.03 -19.94 6.53
N PRO A 129 -5.17 -20.97 6.54
CA PRO A 129 -4.85 -21.72 7.75
C PRO A 129 -4.37 -20.81 8.89
N GLU A 130 -4.76 -21.14 10.12
CA GLU A 130 -4.43 -20.33 11.31
C GLU A 130 -2.92 -20.11 11.47
N ILE A 131 -2.10 -21.14 11.20
CA ILE A 131 -0.65 -21.04 11.29
C ILE A 131 -0.05 -20.01 10.32
N GLU A 132 -0.62 -19.86 9.13
CA GLU A 132 -0.16 -18.86 8.16
C GLU A 132 -0.60 -17.46 8.58
N ARG A 133 -1.80 -17.32 9.17
CA ARG A 133 -2.27 -16.06 9.77
C ARG A 133 -1.38 -15.59 10.91
N GLU A 134 -0.93 -16.51 11.76
CA GLU A 134 0.00 -16.22 12.86
C GLU A 134 1.38 -15.82 12.34
N LYS A 135 1.93 -16.55 11.34
CA LYS A 135 3.22 -16.21 10.70
C LYS A 135 3.20 -14.86 10.00
N MET A 136 2.08 -14.49 9.40
CA MET A 136 1.88 -13.16 8.83
C MET A 136 1.92 -12.06 9.90
N GLY A 137 1.85 -12.42 11.18
CA GLY A 137 1.78 -11.46 12.26
C GLY A 137 0.60 -10.53 12.03
N LEU A 138 -0.57 -11.08 11.73
CA LEU A 138 -1.84 -10.34 11.64
C LEU A 138 -2.17 -9.76 13.01
N ILE A 139 -1.41 -8.75 13.41
CA ILE A 139 -1.70 -7.92 14.55
C ILE A 139 -2.56 -6.79 13.99
N PHE A 140 -3.86 -7.01 14.01
CA PHE A 140 -4.83 -5.95 13.75
C PHE A 140 -4.70 -4.94 14.88
N ARG A 141 -3.83 -3.94 14.67
CA ARG A 141 -3.69 -2.79 15.55
C ARG A 141 -4.48 -1.65 14.96
N ASP A 142 -5.04 -0.83 15.83
CA ASP A 142 -5.78 0.40 15.53
C ASP A 142 -4.83 1.53 15.05
N GLU A 143 -3.91 1.21 14.14
CA GLU A 143 -2.80 2.06 13.68
C GLU A 143 -2.94 2.46 12.19
N GLY A 144 -4.05 2.09 11.54
CA GLY A 144 -4.32 2.39 10.13
C GLY A 144 -3.55 1.52 9.13
N GLU A 145 -3.07 0.35 9.55
CA GLU A 145 -2.50 -0.67 8.66
C GLU A 145 -3.56 -1.66 8.17
N PHE A 146 -3.50 -2.03 6.90
CA PHE A 146 -4.41 -3.00 6.30
C PHE A 146 -3.72 -3.77 5.16
N TRP A 147 -4.28 -4.92 4.78
CA TRP A 147 -3.83 -5.77 3.66
C TRP A 147 -4.79 -5.69 2.47
#